data_AF-A0A3B9KBU4-F1
#
_entry.id   AF-A0A3B9KBU4-F1
#
_cell.length_a   1.000
_cell.length_b   1.000
_cell.length_c   1.000
_cell.angle_alpha   90.00
_cell.angle_beta   90.00
_cell.angle_gamma   90.00
#
_symmetry.space_group_name_H-M   'P 1'
#
loop_
_entity.id
_entity.type
_entity.pdbx_description
1 polymer ?
#
loop_
_entity_poly.entity_id
_entity_poly.type
_entity_poly.pdbx_seq_one_letter_code
_entity_poly.pdbx_strand_id
1 'polypeptide(L)'
;MDGLRPLDGEASPASKSDDMAPPQIGGVTLAITLMISLGFAILVFFLAPLFIASLFHIQAGGDWLNLVIEGAVRLLLLIGYLYLIGRFPDIQRVFGYHGAEHKAINAMEQGAPLDIPHVRSASRVHTRCGTGFLLIVMVVSIFVFAFVGTPSLPLKVLSRIVLVPVVAGISYELMRLGAANYRFRIVRWLLAPGLALQGLTTREPDDSMIECAITSLKRVMQRDGQAVLGGEENESAGEAAPLLPYDKSAHAARVL
;
A
#
# COMPACT_ATOMS: atom_id res chain seq x y z
N MET A 1 -45.87 -59.41 -10.34
CA MET A 1 -44.60 -60.06 -9.99
C MET A 1 -43.76 -60.05 -11.26
N ASP A 2 -43.26 -58.86 -11.58
CA ASP A 2 -41.86 -58.46 -11.39
C ASP A 2 -41.04 -58.98 -12.58
N GLY A 3 -40.50 -58.16 -13.48
CA GLY A 3 -40.01 -56.80 -13.31
C GLY A 3 -38.62 -56.78 -13.93
N LEU A 4 -38.54 -56.84 -15.26
CA LEU A 4 -37.26 -56.77 -15.99
C LEU A 4 -36.92 -55.30 -16.21
N ARG A 5 -36.08 -54.74 -15.33
CA ARG A 5 -35.49 -53.39 -15.49
C ARG A 5 -34.36 -53.44 -16.51
N PRO A 6 -34.26 -52.48 -17.44
CA PRO A 6 -33.02 -52.17 -18.13
C PRO A 6 -32.04 -51.49 -17.15
N LEU A 7 -30.74 -51.68 -17.39
CA LEU A 7 -29.66 -51.05 -16.63
C LEU A 7 -29.46 -49.63 -17.17
N ASP A 8 -30.09 -48.67 -16.49
CA ASP A 8 -30.02 -47.26 -16.81
C ASP A 8 -28.86 -46.63 -16.02
N GLY A 9 -27.87 -46.10 -16.73
CA GLY A 9 -27.11 -44.92 -16.35
C GLY A 9 -26.22 -45.01 -15.10
N GLU A 10 -24.94 -45.35 -15.29
CA GLU A 10 -23.89 -44.87 -14.41
C GLU A 10 -23.80 -43.34 -14.52
N ALA A 11 -24.49 -42.64 -13.61
CA ALA A 11 -24.27 -41.23 -13.35
C ALA A 11 -22.94 -41.10 -12.58
N SER A 12 -21.89 -40.74 -13.31
CA SER A 12 -20.67 -40.13 -12.77
C SER A 12 -21.06 -39.00 -11.80
N PRO A 13 -20.51 -38.95 -10.56
CA PRO A 13 -20.73 -37.79 -9.70
C PRO A 13 -19.97 -36.61 -10.30
N ALA A 14 -20.70 -35.80 -11.07
CA ALA A 14 -20.26 -34.50 -11.54
C ALA A 14 -19.64 -33.72 -10.36
N SER A 15 -18.35 -33.43 -10.51
CA SER A 15 -17.60 -32.50 -9.69
C SER A 15 -18.37 -31.18 -9.63
N LYS A 16 -18.84 -30.79 -8.45
CA LYS A 16 -19.31 -29.43 -8.19
C LYS A 16 -18.11 -28.48 -8.27
N SER A 17 -17.87 -27.92 -9.45
CA SER A 17 -16.89 -26.85 -9.70
C SER A 17 -17.54 -25.48 -9.88
N ASP A 18 -18.82 -25.33 -9.54
CA ASP A 18 -19.60 -24.10 -9.83
C ASP A 18 -19.71 -23.10 -8.66
N ASP A 19 -19.03 -23.34 -7.53
CA ASP A 19 -19.19 -22.53 -6.30
C ASP A 19 -18.09 -21.47 -6.08
N MET A 20 -17.36 -21.06 -7.14
CA MET A 20 -16.31 -20.03 -7.04
C MET A 20 -16.65 -18.71 -7.75
N ALA A 21 -17.94 -18.44 -8.02
CA ALA A 21 -18.36 -17.12 -8.46
C ALA A 21 -18.54 -16.20 -7.25
N PRO A 22 -17.76 -15.10 -7.12
CA PRO A 22 -17.96 -14.14 -6.03
C PRO A 22 -19.38 -13.57 -6.12
N PRO A 23 -20.08 -13.38 -4.98
CA PRO A 23 -21.43 -12.86 -4.96
C PRO A 23 -21.49 -11.50 -5.68
N GLN A 24 -22.34 -11.40 -6.70
CA GLN A 24 -22.48 -10.17 -7.48
C GLN A 24 -23.21 -9.12 -6.63
N ILE A 25 -22.47 -8.10 -6.18
CA ILE A 25 -23.04 -6.97 -5.46
C ILE A 25 -23.84 -6.12 -6.46
N GLY A 26 -25.13 -5.93 -6.22
CA GLY A 26 -25.97 -5.06 -7.06
C GLY A 26 -25.42 -3.63 -7.12
N GLY A 27 -25.50 -2.97 -8.28
CA GLY A 27 -24.89 -1.65 -8.50
C GLY A 27 -25.32 -0.58 -7.49
N VAL A 28 -26.56 -0.65 -7.00
CA VAL A 28 -27.06 0.25 -5.94
C VAL A 28 -26.33 -0.01 -4.61
N THR A 29 -26.18 -1.27 -4.22
CA THR A 29 -25.46 -1.64 -2.99
C THR A 29 -23.99 -1.24 -3.06
N LEU A 30 -23.36 -1.40 -4.23
CA LEU A 30 -21.99 -0.94 -4.45
C LEU A 30 -21.88 0.59 -4.33
N ALA A 31 -22.78 1.33 -4.96
CA ALA A 31 -22.81 2.79 -4.88
C ALA A 31 -22.99 3.30 -3.44
N ILE A 32 -23.94 2.71 -2.69
CA ILE A 32 -24.17 3.05 -1.28
C ILE A 32 -22.92 2.74 -0.43
N THR A 33 -22.32 1.57 -0.61
CA THR A 33 -21.11 1.16 0.13
C THR A 33 -19.94 2.11 -0.16
N LEU A 34 -19.76 2.51 -1.41
CA LEU A 34 -18.74 3.49 -1.81
C LEU A 34 -19.00 4.86 -1.19
N MET A 35 -20.24 5.36 -1.22
CA MET A 35 -20.59 6.64 -0.59
C MET A 35 -20.34 6.62 0.93
N ILE A 36 -20.75 5.56 1.62
CA ILE A 36 -20.56 5.43 3.08
C ILE A 36 -19.07 5.36 3.43
N SER A 37 -18.31 4.51 2.74
CA SER A 37 -16.87 4.35 2.99
C SER A 37 -16.09 5.61 2.68
N LEU A 38 -16.39 6.31 1.58
CA LEU A 38 -15.77 7.58 1.25
C LEU A 38 -16.15 8.67 2.26
N GLY A 39 -17.42 8.75 2.66
CA GLY A 39 -17.89 9.67 3.69
C GLY A 39 -17.20 9.43 5.02
N PHE A 40 -17.03 8.18 5.43
CA PHE A 40 -16.28 7.80 6.63
C PHE A 40 -14.80 8.18 6.53
N ALA A 41 -14.16 7.96 5.37
CA ALA A 41 -12.77 8.38 5.15
C ALA A 41 -12.61 9.90 5.26
N ILE A 42 -13.50 10.68 4.65
CA ILE A 42 -13.52 12.15 4.75
C ILE A 42 -13.72 12.58 6.21
N LEU A 43 -14.65 11.93 6.93
CA LEU A 43 -14.91 12.21 8.33
C LEU A 43 -13.67 11.99 9.19
N VAL A 44 -13.03 10.81 9.09
CA VAL A 44 -11.92 10.41 9.97
C VAL A 44 -10.60 11.10 9.61
N PHE A 45 -10.29 11.28 8.33
CA PHE A 45 -8.98 11.80 7.90
C PHE A 45 -8.96 13.29 7.58
N PHE A 46 -10.12 13.91 7.37
CA PHE A 46 -10.21 15.34 7.05
C PHE A 46 -10.94 16.14 8.13
N LEU A 47 -12.20 15.80 8.43
CA LEU A 47 -13.02 16.57 9.37
C LEU A 47 -12.56 16.39 10.81
N ALA A 48 -12.35 15.16 11.27
CA ALA A 48 -12.00 14.87 12.66
C ALA A 48 -10.67 15.54 13.07
N PRO A 49 -9.57 15.47 12.29
CA PRO A 49 -8.33 16.17 12.64
C PRO A 49 -8.51 17.70 12.69
N LEU A 50 -9.30 18.28 11.79
CA LEU A 50 -9.58 19.73 11.78
C LEU A 50 -10.39 20.15 13.02
N PHE A 51 -11.43 19.38 13.35
CA PHE A 51 -12.26 19.63 14.52
C PHE A 51 -11.47 19.46 15.82
N ILE A 52 -10.74 18.35 15.97
CA ILE A 52 -9.91 18.09 17.17
C ILE A 52 -8.85 19.19 17.31
N ALA A 53 -8.15 19.55 16.23
CA ALA A 53 -7.19 20.66 16.26
C ALA A 53 -7.84 21.98 16.68
N SER A 54 -9.10 22.25 16.28
CA SER A 54 -9.80 23.47 16.70
C SER A 54 -10.17 23.49 18.18
N LEU A 55 -10.36 22.33 18.82
CA LEU A 55 -10.58 22.25 20.28
C LEU A 55 -9.32 22.63 21.06
N PHE A 56 -8.14 22.39 20.47
CA PHE A 56 -6.84 22.74 21.04
C PHE A 56 -6.35 24.11 20.59
N HIS A 57 -7.21 25.02 20.12
CA HIS A 57 -6.80 26.41 19.87
C HIS A 57 -6.32 27.05 21.16
N ILE A 58 -4.99 27.00 21.39
CA ILE A 58 -4.35 27.66 22.51
C ILE A 58 -4.30 29.14 22.14
N GLN A 59 -5.24 29.94 22.64
CA GLN A 59 -5.26 31.41 22.45
C GLN A 59 -3.95 32.10 22.88
N ALA A 60 -3.02 31.41 23.55
CA ALA A 60 -1.75 31.92 24.04
C ALA A 60 -0.52 31.60 23.14
N GLY A 61 -0.67 30.84 22.04
CA GLY A 61 0.44 30.43 21.17
C GLY A 61 0.48 31.18 19.83
N GLY A 62 1.65 31.64 19.39
CA GLY A 62 1.83 32.19 18.04
C GLY A 62 1.48 31.18 16.93
N ASP A 63 1.25 31.66 15.71
CA ASP A 63 0.75 30.88 14.56
C ASP A 63 1.51 29.57 14.30
N TRP A 64 2.81 29.54 14.60
CA TRP A 64 3.68 28.36 14.45
C TRP A 64 3.34 27.23 15.44
N LEU A 65 3.00 27.55 16.69
CA LEU A 65 2.64 26.55 17.70
C LEU A 65 1.34 25.83 17.32
N ASN A 66 0.34 26.58 16.85
CA ASN A 66 -0.94 26.03 16.41
C ASN A 66 -0.77 25.05 15.25
N LEU A 67 0.15 25.34 14.33
CA LEU A 67 0.42 24.48 13.18
C LEU A 67 1.13 23.18 13.57
N VAL A 68 2.08 23.25 14.51
CA VAL A 68 2.74 22.06 15.07
C VAL A 68 1.72 21.19 15.81
N ILE A 69 0.82 21.78 16.60
CA ILE A 69 -0.24 21.06 17.30
C ILE A 69 -1.19 20.38 16.29
N GLU A 70 -1.62 21.08 15.23
CA GLU A 70 -2.45 20.48 14.17
C GLU A 70 -1.74 19.28 13.53
N GLY A 71 -0.46 19.43 13.21
CA GLY A 71 0.37 18.36 12.66
C GLY A 71 0.50 17.17 13.60
N ALA A 72 0.74 17.42 14.88
CA ALA A 72 0.87 16.38 15.91
C ALA A 72 -0.46 15.62 16.13
N VAL A 73 -1.59 16.34 16.22
CA VAL A 73 -2.93 15.73 16.32
C VAL A 73 -3.18 14.82 15.12
N ARG A 74 -2.89 15.29 13.90
CA ARG A 74 -3.07 14.49 12.68
C ARG A 74 -2.19 13.24 12.70
N LEU A 75 -0.93 13.35 13.15
CA LEU A 75 -0.01 12.21 13.25
C LEU A 75 -0.50 11.18 14.27
N LEU A 76 -0.95 11.62 15.44
CA LEU A 76 -1.50 10.74 16.47
C LEU A 76 -2.77 10.04 15.98
N LEU A 77 -3.65 10.74 15.27
CA LEU A 77 -4.85 10.15 14.67
C LEU A 77 -4.50 9.10 13.62
N LEU A 78 -3.53 9.36 12.74
CA LEU A 78 -3.08 8.38 11.76
C LEU A 78 -2.51 7.13 12.44
N ILE A 79 -1.61 7.30 13.41
CA ILE A 79 -0.99 6.19 14.14
C ILE A 79 -2.05 5.39 14.90
N GLY A 80 -2.96 6.09 15.61
CA GLY A 80 -4.06 5.47 16.34
C GLY A 80 -5.00 4.70 15.43
N TYR A 81 -5.36 5.27 14.27
CA TYR A 81 -6.14 4.58 13.24
C TYR A 81 -5.45 3.29 12.77
N LEU A 82 -4.19 3.37 12.32
CA LEU A 82 -3.44 2.21 11.81
C LEU A 82 -3.32 1.12 12.88
N TYR A 83 -3.07 1.51 14.12
CA TYR A 83 -3.02 0.60 15.25
C TYR A 83 -4.35 -0.13 15.48
N LEU A 84 -5.47 0.60 15.45
CA LEU A 84 -6.83 0.06 15.67
C LEU A 84 -7.23 -0.88 14.53
N ILE A 85 -7.09 -0.44 13.27
CA ILE A 85 -7.48 -1.27 12.13
C ILE A 85 -6.60 -2.51 12.01
N GLY A 86 -5.33 -2.41 12.40
CA GLY A 86 -4.39 -3.53 12.44
C GLY A 86 -4.73 -4.62 13.46
N ARG A 87 -5.85 -4.49 14.20
CA ARG A 87 -6.36 -5.52 15.10
C ARG A 87 -7.41 -6.43 14.45
N PHE A 88 -7.99 -6.02 13.32
CA PHE A 88 -8.92 -6.87 12.59
C PHE A 88 -8.17 -7.95 11.81
N PRO A 89 -8.57 -9.24 11.90
CA PRO A 89 -7.87 -10.35 11.24
C PRO A 89 -7.68 -10.15 9.73
N ASP A 90 -8.71 -9.66 9.04
CA ASP A 90 -8.65 -9.42 7.59
C ASP A 90 -7.59 -8.36 7.24
N ILE A 91 -7.49 -7.30 8.04
CA ILE A 91 -6.45 -6.27 7.85
C ILE A 91 -5.06 -6.82 8.18
N GLN A 92 -4.95 -7.69 9.18
CA GLN A 92 -3.68 -8.37 9.47
C GLN A 92 -3.23 -9.25 8.31
N ARG A 93 -4.17 -9.92 7.62
CA ARG A 93 -3.89 -10.67 6.39
C ARG A 93 -3.35 -9.76 5.30
N VAL A 94 -3.96 -8.59 5.08
CA VAL A 94 -3.47 -7.58 4.12
C VAL A 94 -2.05 -7.11 4.51
N PHE A 95 -1.80 -6.86 5.79
CA PHE A 95 -0.46 -6.50 6.28
C PHE A 95 0.55 -7.64 6.13
N GLY A 96 0.11 -8.90 6.13
CA GLY A 96 0.92 -10.07 5.76
C GLY A 96 1.37 -10.00 4.31
N TYR A 97 0.44 -9.77 3.37
CA TYR A 97 0.80 -9.59 1.95
C TYR A 97 1.77 -8.42 1.73
N HIS A 98 1.58 -7.31 2.42
CA HIS A 98 2.52 -6.19 2.38
C HIS A 98 3.90 -6.57 2.95
N GLY A 99 3.95 -7.36 4.03
CA GLY A 99 5.20 -7.92 4.53
C GLY A 99 5.89 -8.85 3.53
N ALA A 100 5.13 -9.66 2.79
CA ALA A 100 5.65 -10.53 1.72
C ALA A 100 6.26 -9.73 0.57
N GLU A 101 5.62 -8.65 0.13
CA GLU A 101 6.16 -7.73 -0.88
C GLU A 101 7.52 -7.17 -0.44
N HIS A 102 7.60 -6.61 0.77
CA HIS A 102 8.84 -6.07 1.30
C HIS A 102 9.95 -7.11 1.37
N LYS A 103 9.64 -8.32 1.83
CA LYS A 103 10.59 -9.43 1.89
C LYS A 103 11.09 -9.83 0.50
N ALA A 104 10.19 -9.96 -0.47
CA ALA A 104 10.54 -10.35 -1.83
C ALA A 104 11.45 -9.30 -2.51
N ILE A 105 11.10 -8.01 -2.38
CA ILE A 105 11.91 -6.90 -2.88
C ILE A 105 13.27 -6.86 -2.17
N ASN A 106 13.30 -6.99 -0.84
CA ASN A 106 14.56 -7.01 -0.08
C ASN A 106 15.48 -8.17 -0.49
N ALA A 107 14.93 -9.37 -0.73
CA ALA A 107 15.69 -10.52 -1.20
C ALA A 107 16.28 -10.26 -2.60
N MET A 108 15.46 -9.75 -3.52
CA MET A 108 15.90 -9.37 -4.87
C MET A 108 17.04 -8.34 -4.83
N GLU A 109 16.92 -7.30 -4.01
CA GLU A 109 17.91 -6.22 -3.91
C GLU A 109 19.23 -6.66 -3.27
N GLN A 110 19.19 -7.71 -2.46
CA GLN A 110 20.38 -8.38 -1.92
C GLN A 110 20.99 -9.38 -2.90
N GLY A 111 20.38 -9.58 -4.06
CA GLY A 111 20.80 -10.58 -5.05
C GLY A 111 20.53 -12.03 -4.60
N ALA A 112 19.64 -12.23 -3.63
CA ALA A 112 19.27 -13.57 -3.17
C ALA A 112 18.29 -14.23 -4.18
N PRO A 113 18.28 -15.57 -4.27
CA PRO A 113 17.29 -16.29 -5.07
C PRO A 113 15.85 -15.93 -4.69
N LEU A 114 14.98 -15.82 -5.69
CA LEU A 114 13.54 -15.58 -5.48
C LEU A 114 12.80 -16.89 -5.26
N ASP A 115 13.08 -17.51 -4.12
CA ASP A 115 12.41 -18.70 -3.56
C ASP A 115 11.89 -18.44 -2.13
N ILE A 116 11.04 -19.34 -1.62
CA ILE A 116 10.41 -19.17 -0.30
C ILE A 116 11.45 -19.10 0.84
N PRO A 117 12.45 -20.00 0.93
CA PRO A 117 13.45 -19.95 2.01
C PRO A 117 14.20 -18.61 2.11
N HIS A 118 14.70 -18.09 0.99
CA HIS A 118 15.47 -16.84 0.98
C HIS A 118 14.57 -15.64 1.27
N VAL A 119 13.40 -15.56 0.62
CA VAL A 119 12.45 -14.47 0.85
C VAL A 119 11.95 -14.47 2.30
N ARG A 120 11.67 -15.62 2.90
CA ARG A 120 11.26 -15.71 4.31
C ARG A 120 12.28 -15.07 5.26
N SER A 121 13.57 -15.26 4.98
CA SER A 121 14.67 -14.74 5.81
C SER A 121 14.87 -13.22 5.69
N ALA A 122 14.35 -12.60 4.63
CA ALA A 122 14.49 -11.18 4.38
C ALA A 122 13.71 -10.31 5.39
N SER A 123 14.09 -9.04 5.48
CA SER A 123 13.39 -8.05 6.32
C SER A 123 12.00 -7.73 5.77
N ARG A 124 11.02 -7.53 6.66
CA ARG A 124 9.71 -6.97 6.32
C ARG A 124 9.67 -5.43 6.32
N VAL A 125 10.82 -4.79 6.52
CA VAL A 125 10.97 -3.33 6.53
C VAL A 125 11.79 -2.92 5.32
N HIS A 126 11.33 -1.88 4.62
CA HIS A 126 11.96 -1.38 3.40
C HIS A 126 12.01 0.15 3.36
N THR A 127 13.10 0.73 2.84
CA THR A 127 13.30 2.20 2.84
C THR A 127 12.44 2.94 1.82
N ARG A 128 11.84 2.23 0.85
CA ARG A 128 10.99 2.80 -0.21
C ARG A 128 9.52 2.38 -0.10
N CYS A 129 9.01 2.31 1.12
CA CYS A 129 7.63 1.91 1.39
C CYS A 129 6.67 3.12 1.36
N GLY A 130 5.48 2.93 0.78
CA GLY A 130 4.40 3.92 0.78
C GLY A 130 3.95 4.35 2.18
N THR A 131 4.04 3.50 3.21
CA THR A 131 3.72 3.92 4.58
C THR A 131 4.76 4.89 5.15
N GLY A 132 6.04 4.71 4.81
CA GLY A 132 7.09 5.68 5.12
C GLY A 132 6.90 6.98 4.36
N PHE A 133 6.50 6.90 3.09
CA PHE A 133 6.13 8.05 2.27
C PHE A 133 5.00 8.89 2.89
N LEU A 134 3.94 8.26 3.43
CA LEU A 134 2.86 8.97 4.11
C LEU A 134 3.37 9.80 5.30
N LEU A 135 4.31 9.27 6.09
CA LEU A 135 4.90 10.02 7.20
C LEU A 135 5.69 11.23 6.69
N ILE A 136 6.48 11.06 5.63
CA ILE A 136 7.23 12.17 4.99
C ILE A 136 6.25 13.24 4.50
N VAL A 137 5.17 12.84 3.81
CA VAL A 137 4.10 13.75 3.35
C VAL A 137 3.52 14.55 4.49
N MET A 138 3.23 13.92 5.63
CA MET A 138 2.70 14.63 6.80
C MET A 138 3.69 15.65 7.35
N VAL A 139 4.95 15.27 7.55
CA VAL A 139 5.98 16.17 8.06
C VAL A 139 6.20 17.35 7.10
N VAL A 140 6.37 17.07 5.80
CA VAL A 140 6.52 18.10 4.76
C VAL A 140 5.30 19.02 4.72
N SER A 141 4.09 18.48 4.88
CA SER A 141 2.86 19.30 4.88
C SER A 141 2.86 20.35 5.98
N ILE A 142 3.39 20.04 7.18
CA ILE A 142 3.49 21.01 8.28
C ILE A 142 4.37 22.18 7.85
N PHE A 143 5.54 21.92 7.27
CA PHE A 143 6.44 22.97 6.80
C PHE A 143 5.85 23.79 5.65
N VAL A 144 5.28 23.13 4.64
CA VAL A 144 4.69 23.82 3.47
C VAL A 144 3.52 24.71 3.88
N PHE A 145 2.60 24.20 4.70
CA PHE A 145 1.46 24.99 5.17
C PHE A 145 1.85 26.08 6.18
N ALA A 146 3.02 25.99 6.81
CA ALA A 146 3.51 27.05 7.69
C ALA A 146 3.73 28.37 6.94
N PHE A 147 4.22 28.29 5.70
CA PHE A 147 4.42 29.46 4.86
C PHE A 147 3.10 30.08 4.34
N VAL A 148 1.99 29.33 4.39
CA VAL A 148 0.66 29.83 4.01
C VAL A 148 0.00 30.62 5.14
N GLY A 149 0.40 30.39 6.39
CA GLY A 149 -0.18 31.02 7.58
C GLY A 149 -1.60 30.53 7.89
N THR A 150 -2.42 31.40 8.47
CA THR A 150 -3.78 31.06 8.95
C THR A 150 -4.88 31.80 8.17
N PRO A 151 -5.11 31.48 6.88
CA PRO A 151 -6.15 32.13 6.09
C PRO A 151 -7.55 31.69 6.56
N SER A 152 -8.58 32.38 6.03
CA SER A 152 -9.98 32.02 6.24
C SER A 152 -10.26 30.57 5.83
N LEU A 153 -11.27 29.93 6.42
CA LEU A 153 -11.55 28.51 6.23
C LEU A 153 -11.62 28.07 4.74
N PRO A 154 -12.30 28.79 3.83
CA PRO A 154 -12.35 28.41 2.41
C PRO A 154 -10.98 28.45 1.74
N LEU A 155 -10.19 29.51 1.99
CA LEU A 155 -8.83 29.63 1.48
C LEU A 155 -7.89 28.57 2.07
N LYS A 156 -8.11 28.18 3.33
CA LYS A 156 -7.37 27.12 4.00
C LYS A 156 -7.67 25.73 3.43
N VAL A 157 -8.89 25.50 2.94
CA VAL A 157 -9.24 24.25 2.23
C VAL A 157 -8.66 24.28 0.81
N LEU A 158 -8.82 25.40 0.10
CA LEU A 158 -8.29 25.56 -1.25
C LEU A 158 -6.77 25.41 -1.29
N SER A 159 -6.03 26.03 -0.36
CA SER A 159 -4.58 25.92 -0.28
C SER A 159 -4.12 24.48 -0.07
N ARG A 160 -4.85 23.69 0.75
CA ARG A 160 -4.54 22.27 0.95
C ARG A 160 -4.70 21.46 -0.32
N ILE A 161 -5.76 21.70 -1.09
CA ILE A 161 -6.03 20.99 -2.36
C ILE A 161 -4.96 21.35 -3.40
N VAL A 162 -4.70 22.66 -3.58
CA VAL A 162 -3.76 23.14 -4.60
C VAL A 162 -2.32 22.74 -4.29
N LEU A 163 -1.93 22.66 -3.02
CA LEU A 163 -0.56 22.32 -2.61
C LEU A 163 -0.31 20.81 -2.47
N VAL A 164 -1.31 19.92 -2.63
CA VAL A 164 -1.09 18.46 -2.59
C VAL A 164 0.03 18.02 -3.55
N PRO A 165 0.08 18.45 -4.83
CA PRO A 165 1.14 18.02 -5.75
C PRO A 165 2.52 18.48 -5.31
N VAL A 166 2.63 19.69 -4.74
CA VAL A 166 3.89 20.25 -4.23
C VAL A 166 4.40 19.42 -3.04
N VAL A 167 3.52 19.15 -2.07
CA VAL A 167 3.85 18.33 -0.90
C VAL A 167 4.27 16.92 -1.34
N ALA A 168 3.53 16.30 -2.27
CA ALA A 168 3.83 14.97 -2.78
C ALA A 168 5.18 14.92 -3.51
N GLY A 169 5.48 15.91 -4.36
CA GLY A 169 6.74 16.00 -5.09
C GLY A 169 7.94 16.14 -4.17
N ILE A 170 7.88 17.06 -3.20
CA ILE A 170 8.95 17.23 -2.20
C ILE A 170 9.14 15.94 -1.40
N SER A 171 8.03 15.31 -0.99
CA SER A 171 8.07 14.07 -0.20
C SER A 171 8.68 12.90 -0.98
N TYR A 172 8.41 12.83 -2.28
CA TYR A 172 8.97 11.79 -3.15
C TYR A 172 10.47 11.94 -3.28
N GLU A 173 10.96 13.15 -3.55
CA GLU A 173 12.40 13.39 -3.65
C GLU A 173 13.10 13.15 -2.30
N LEU A 174 12.51 13.58 -1.18
CA LEU A 174 13.08 13.30 0.14
C LEU A 174 13.14 11.79 0.44
N MET A 175 12.10 11.03 0.07
CA MET A 175 12.10 9.57 0.21
C MET A 175 13.19 8.93 -0.66
N ARG A 176 13.27 9.33 -1.93
CA ARG A 176 14.25 8.82 -2.90
C ARG A 176 15.68 9.12 -2.45
N LEU A 177 15.94 10.35 -2.00
CA LEU A 177 17.23 10.78 -1.46
C LEU A 177 17.57 10.04 -0.16
N GLY A 178 16.59 9.86 0.74
CA GLY A 178 16.76 9.11 1.98
C GLY A 178 17.13 7.64 1.73
N ALA A 179 16.44 6.99 0.80
CA ALA A 179 16.73 5.61 0.41
C ALA A 179 18.12 5.48 -0.23
N ALA A 180 18.48 6.38 -1.16
CA ALA A 180 19.78 6.38 -1.84
C ALA A 180 20.97 6.61 -0.87
N ASN A 181 20.73 7.30 0.24
CA ASN A 181 21.77 7.69 1.19
C ASN A 181 21.70 6.93 2.53
N TYR A 182 20.97 5.81 2.58
CA TYR A 182 20.71 5.04 3.81
C TYR A 182 21.98 4.52 4.51
N ARG A 183 23.13 4.47 3.80
CA ARG A 183 24.43 4.12 4.39
C ARG A 183 24.88 5.07 5.51
N PHE A 184 24.43 6.33 5.50
CA PHE A 184 24.85 7.34 6.48
C PHE A 184 24.02 7.26 7.76
N ARG A 185 24.68 7.30 8.92
CA ARG A 185 24.04 7.14 10.23
C ARG A 185 22.93 8.17 10.49
N ILE A 186 23.15 9.41 10.08
CA ILE A 186 22.18 10.51 10.23
C ILE A 186 20.91 10.22 9.41
N VAL A 187 21.07 9.74 8.18
CA VAL A 187 19.93 9.39 7.31
C VAL A 187 19.13 8.24 7.91
N ARG A 188 19.79 7.20 8.45
CA ARG A 188 19.08 6.11 9.14
C ARG A 188 18.28 6.61 10.34
N TRP A 189 18.85 7.53 11.12
CA TRP A 189 18.15 8.11 12.26
C TRP A 189 16.92 8.92 11.84
N LEU A 190 17.05 9.70 10.75
CA LEU A 190 15.95 10.48 10.19
C LEU A 190 14.82 9.59 9.63
N LEU A 191 15.17 8.46 9.01
CA LEU A 191 14.20 7.50 8.45
C LEU A 191 13.62 6.56 9.51
N ALA A 192 14.25 6.40 10.67
CA ALA A 192 13.87 5.44 11.70
C ALA A 192 12.39 5.53 12.12
N PRO A 193 11.78 6.72 12.30
CA PRO A 193 10.35 6.82 12.62
C PRO A 193 9.46 6.23 11.52
N GLY A 194 9.81 6.47 10.24
CA GLY A 194 9.08 5.93 9.09
C GLY A 194 9.24 4.42 8.96
N LEU A 195 10.43 3.89 9.27
CA LEU A 195 10.67 2.44 9.32
C LEU A 195 9.93 1.78 10.49
N ALA A 196 9.88 2.44 11.64
CA ALA A 196 9.13 1.96 12.80
C ALA A 196 7.62 1.89 12.52
N LEU A 197 7.09 2.87 11.78
CA LEU A 197 5.67 2.90 11.39
C LEU A 197 5.26 1.68 10.56
N GLN A 198 6.18 1.10 9.77
CA GLN A 198 5.92 -0.13 9.01
C GLN A 198 5.64 -1.32 9.94
N GLY A 199 6.06 -1.26 11.21
CA GLY A 199 5.66 -2.22 12.23
C GLY A 199 4.15 -2.29 12.46
N LEU A 200 3.41 -1.21 12.18
CA LEU A 200 1.96 -1.19 12.29
C LEU A 200 1.25 -1.71 11.04
N THR A 201 1.89 -1.65 9.86
CA THR A 201 1.28 -1.94 8.55
C THR A 201 1.86 -3.16 7.85
N THR A 202 2.74 -3.92 8.50
CA THR A 202 3.28 -5.19 8.01
C THR A 202 3.10 -6.28 9.06
N ARG A 203 2.99 -7.53 8.61
CA ARG A 203 3.02 -8.74 9.44
C ARG A 203 3.92 -9.79 8.81
N GLU A 204 4.31 -10.78 9.60
CA GLU A 204 5.03 -11.93 9.05
C GLU A 204 4.07 -12.71 8.13
N PRO A 205 4.43 -12.90 6.86
CA PRO A 205 3.60 -13.62 5.90
C PRO A 205 3.74 -15.13 6.05
N ASP A 206 2.71 -15.84 5.63
CA ASP A 206 2.79 -17.27 5.33
C ASP A 206 3.40 -17.53 3.93
N ASP A 207 3.65 -18.79 3.63
CA ASP A 207 4.29 -19.23 2.40
C ASP A 207 3.48 -18.89 1.15
N SER A 208 2.15 -18.92 1.25
CA SER A 208 1.26 -18.59 0.13
C SER A 208 1.32 -17.10 -0.22
N MET A 209 1.46 -16.23 0.79
CA MET A 209 1.67 -14.80 0.59
C MET A 209 3.04 -14.51 -0.03
N ILE A 210 4.07 -15.23 0.43
CA ILE A 210 5.43 -15.14 -0.14
C ILE A 210 5.43 -15.58 -1.61
N GLU A 211 4.79 -16.70 -1.94
CA GLU A 211 4.67 -17.20 -3.31
C GLU A 211 3.97 -16.19 -4.22
N CYS A 212 2.89 -15.57 -3.75
CA CYS A 212 2.19 -14.50 -4.47
C CYS A 212 3.12 -13.30 -4.74
N ALA A 213 3.87 -12.85 -3.74
CA ALA A 213 4.83 -11.75 -3.87
C ALA A 213 5.98 -12.09 -4.83
N ILE A 214 6.53 -13.31 -4.76
CA ILE A 214 7.56 -13.79 -5.70
C ILE A 214 7.02 -13.82 -7.13
N THR A 215 5.84 -14.40 -7.33
CA THR A 215 5.23 -14.57 -8.66
C THR A 215 4.95 -13.22 -9.31
N SER A 216 4.33 -12.30 -8.56
CA SER A 216 4.07 -10.94 -9.03
C SER A 216 5.37 -10.17 -9.33
N LEU A 217 6.38 -10.26 -8.46
CA LEU A 217 7.67 -9.61 -8.67
C LEU A 217 8.40 -10.14 -9.90
N LYS A 218 8.49 -11.47 -10.06
CA LYS A 218 9.08 -12.11 -11.25
C LYS A 218 8.39 -11.64 -12.53
N ARG A 219 7.06 -11.48 -12.51
CA ARG A 219 6.30 -11.01 -13.68
C ARG A 219 6.64 -9.56 -14.05
N VAL A 220 6.82 -8.69 -13.06
CA VAL A 220 7.26 -7.30 -13.27
C VAL A 220 8.68 -7.28 -13.81
N MET A 221 9.59 -8.05 -13.22
CA MET A 221 10.99 -8.14 -13.68
C MET A 221 11.10 -8.63 -15.13
N GLN A 222 10.34 -9.66 -15.50
CA GLN A 222 10.27 -10.16 -16.88
C GLN A 222 9.81 -9.07 -17.85
N ARG A 223 8.77 -8.31 -17.49
CA ARG A 223 8.25 -7.20 -18.29
C ARG A 223 9.31 -6.11 -18.49
N ASP A 224 10.09 -5.82 -17.45
CA ASP A 224 11.12 -4.80 -17.47
C ASP A 224 12.45 -5.29 -18.09
N GLY A 225 12.52 -6.57 -18.49
CA GLY A 225 13.70 -7.19 -19.11
C GLY A 225 14.83 -7.46 -18.10
N GLN A 226 14.50 -7.62 -16.82
CA GLN A 226 15.45 -7.96 -15.78
C GLN A 226 15.57 -9.48 -15.62
N ALA A 227 16.80 -9.97 -15.42
CA ALA A 227 17.05 -11.39 -15.18
C ALA A 227 16.50 -11.82 -13.80
N VAL A 228 15.79 -12.94 -13.77
CA VAL A 228 15.26 -13.55 -12.53
C VAL A 228 16.27 -14.58 -12.03
N LEU A 229 16.87 -14.34 -10.87
CA LEU A 229 17.80 -15.28 -10.26
C LEU A 229 17.05 -16.44 -9.58
N GLY A 230 17.41 -17.68 -9.93
CA GLY A 230 16.95 -18.90 -9.25
C GLY A 230 15.55 -19.39 -9.63
N GLY A 231 15.03 -19.06 -10.81
CA GLY A 231 13.84 -19.72 -11.34
C GLY A 231 14.21 -21.02 -12.03
N GLU A 232 13.72 -22.16 -11.54
CA GLU A 232 13.59 -23.34 -12.38
C GLU A 232 12.74 -22.96 -13.60
N GLU A 233 13.26 -23.21 -14.80
CA GLU A 233 12.52 -23.10 -16.05
C GLU A 233 11.39 -24.14 -16.05
N ASN A 234 10.24 -23.77 -15.50
CA ASN A 234 9.07 -24.64 -15.61
C ASN A 234 8.43 -24.43 -17.00
N GLU A 235 8.75 -25.34 -17.92
CA GLU A 235 8.21 -25.50 -19.28
C GLU A 235 6.71 -25.87 -19.31
N SER A 236 5.87 -25.18 -18.53
CA SER A 236 4.42 -25.33 -18.57
C SER A 236 3.73 -23.98 -18.76
N ALA A 237 4.20 -23.21 -19.74
CA ALA A 237 3.44 -22.09 -20.28
C ALA A 237 2.39 -22.64 -21.25
N GLY A 238 1.30 -23.19 -20.70
CA GLY A 238 0.08 -23.39 -21.46
C GLY A 238 -0.48 -22.03 -21.88
N GLU A 239 -0.42 -21.75 -23.18
CA GLU A 239 -1.22 -20.79 -23.94
C GLU A 239 -1.54 -19.46 -23.23
N ALA A 240 -0.53 -18.71 -22.79
CA ALA A 240 -0.73 -17.30 -22.50
C ALA A 240 -0.71 -16.51 -23.82
N ALA A 241 -1.83 -15.85 -24.15
CA ALA A 241 -1.99 -15.04 -25.35
C ALA A 241 -0.76 -14.13 -25.61
N PRO A 242 -0.32 -13.96 -26.86
CA PRO A 242 0.87 -13.18 -27.18
C PRO A 242 0.72 -11.77 -26.63
N LEU A 243 1.53 -11.43 -25.63
CA LEU A 243 1.58 -10.06 -25.14
C LEU A 243 2.25 -9.19 -26.19
N LEU A 244 1.58 -8.10 -26.54
CA LEU A 244 2.10 -7.08 -27.45
C LEU A 244 3.50 -6.64 -26.98
N PRO A 245 4.46 -6.47 -27.91
CA PRO A 245 5.81 -6.05 -27.56
C PRO A 245 5.77 -4.75 -26.74
N TYR A 246 6.42 -4.76 -25.58
CA TYR A 246 6.62 -3.56 -24.77
C TYR A 246 7.56 -2.61 -25.53
N ASP A 247 6.97 -1.57 -26.13
CA ASP A 247 7.71 -0.53 -26.84
C ASP A 247 8.37 0.43 -25.84
N LYS A 248 9.68 0.26 -25.64
CA LYS A 248 10.51 1.14 -24.82
C LYS A 248 10.54 2.59 -25.33
N SER A 249 10.30 2.82 -26.63
CA SER A 249 10.33 4.15 -27.23
C SER A 249 9.08 4.98 -26.90
N ALA A 250 7.92 4.34 -26.75
CA ALA A 250 6.67 5.00 -26.36
C ALA A 250 6.69 5.53 -24.92
N HIS A 251 7.49 4.94 -24.03
CA HIS A 251 7.58 5.41 -22.64
C HIS A 251 8.52 6.60 -22.47
N ALA A 252 9.65 6.64 -23.19
CA ALA A 252 10.59 7.76 -23.17
C ALA A 252 9.97 9.06 -23.71
N ALA A 253 9.06 8.96 -24.68
CA ALA A 253 8.36 10.12 -25.26
C ALA A 253 7.24 10.71 -24.38
N ARG A 254 6.88 10.06 -23.26
CA ARG A 254 5.82 10.53 -22.34
C ARG A 254 6.35 11.13 -21.03
N VAL A 255 7.68 11.15 -20.85
CA VAL A 255 8.36 11.63 -19.65
C VAL A 255 9.29 12.83 -19.96
N LEU A 256 9.25 13.35 -21.18
CA LEU A 256 9.77 14.66 -21.58
C LEU A 256 8.60 15.56 -21.98
#